data_AF-A0A5J4PAQ4-F1
#
_entry.id   AF-A0A5J4PAQ4-F1
#
_cell.length_a   1.000
_cell.length_b   1.000
_cell.length_c   1.000
_cell.angle_alpha   90.00
_cell.angle_beta   90.00
_cell.angle_gamma   90.00
#
_symmetry.space_group_name_H-M   'P 1'
#
loop_
_entity.id
_entity.type
_entity.pdbx_description
1 polymer ?
#
loop_
_entity_poly.entity_id
_entity_poly.type
_entity_poly.pdbx_seq_one_letter_code
_entity_poly.pdbx_strand_id
1 'polypeptide(L)'
;TVTRYVVADAYFSKSNFASGSRQLGFHLISRFRDDAVLFYPRIIYAGLIVSVVVITAMVGGYTTWNTLNPVNTCAQCHEVSPSHATWSQSAHAKVRCIDCHGTALSHGAYSLHEKTTMMWTHFTGDKRNSDIRLTEAQMLDVVAKCASCHQAEHAGWMESGHAATYQDIFMDKEHKRMEKPYADCFRCHGMFYEGDLHTLMSLEGEADDWHIHDKTQAPRPSI
;
A
#
# COMPACT_ATOMS: atom_id res chain seq x y z
N THR A 1 -56.30 29.98 -47.93
CA THR A 1 -55.19 29.13 -48.42
C THR A 1 -54.49 28.53 -47.21
N VAL A 2 -54.41 27.20 -47.10
CA VAL A 2 -53.73 26.55 -45.97
C VAL A 2 -52.23 26.49 -46.27
N THR A 3 -51.40 26.96 -45.32
CA THR A 3 -49.94 26.97 -45.45
C THR A 3 -49.37 25.56 -45.34
N ARG A 4 -48.35 25.25 -46.15
CA ARG A 4 -47.61 23.97 -46.09
C ARG A 4 -46.55 23.95 -44.99
N TYR A 5 -46.42 25.01 -44.21
CA TYR A 5 -45.44 25.10 -43.13
C TYR A 5 -46.07 24.70 -41.79
N VAL A 6 -45.42 23.78 -41.09
CA VAL A 6 -45.78 23.37 -39.73
C VAL A 6 -44.66 23.85 -38.81
N VAL A 7 -45.01 24.62 -37.78
CA VAL A 7 -44.07 25.03 -36.73
C VAL A 7 -44.37 24.17 -35.51
N ALA A 8 -43.41 23.37 -35.08
CA ALA A 8 -43.55 22.52 -33.91
C ALA A 8 -42.35 22.72 -32.97
N ASP A 9 -42.65 22.76 -31.67
CA ASP A 9 -41.62 22.78 -30.64
C ASP A 9 -40.78 21.48 -30.71
N ALA A 10 -39.52 21.59 -30.32
CA ALA A 10 -38.57 20.48 -30.25
C ALA A 10 -39.13 19.30 -29.43
N TYR A 11 -39.97 19.57 -28.41
CA TYR A 11 -40.55 18.54 -27.55
C TYR A 11 -41.40 17.49 -28.31
N PHE A 12 -42.04 17.88 -29.42
CA PHE A 12 -42.92 17.01 -30.21
C PHE A 12 -42.29 16.49 -31.50
N SER A 13 -41.10 16.98 -31.86
CA SER A 13 -40.48 16.78 -33.17
C SER A 13 -39.51 15.58 -33.22
N LYS A 14 -39.95 14.40 -32.76
CA LYS A 14 -39.16 13.16 -32.90
C LYS A 14 -38.97 12.79 -34.38
N SER A 15 -37.97 11.97 -34.70
CA SER A 15 -37.61 11.61 -36.07
C SER A 15 -38.77 11.05 -36.90
N ASN A 16 -39.67 10.29 -36.27
CA ASN A 16 -40.90 9.76 -36.86
C ASN A 16 -41.95 10.85 -37.19
N PHE A 17 -42.09 11.87 -36.34
CA PHE A 17 -42.97 13.01 -36.60
C PHE A 17 -42.43 13.88 -37.74
N ALA A 18 -41.11 14.14 -37.75
CA ALA A 18 -40.46 14.91 -38.80
C ALA A 18 -40.52 14.19 -40.17
N SER A 19 -40.29 12.87 -40.19
CA SER A 19 -40.39 12.08 -41.43
C SER A 19 -41.83 11.96 -41.93
N GLY A 20 -42.78 11.70 -41.03
CA GLY A 20 -44.21 11.63 -41.37
C GLY A 20 -44.73 12.96 -41.93
N SER A 21 -44.36 14.10 -41.31
CA SER A 21 -44.75 15.42 -41.79
C SER A 21 -44.21 15.72 -43.20
N ARG A 22 -42.97 15.29 -43.49
CA ARG A 22 -42.38 15.42 -44.84
C ARG A 22 -43.06 14.52 -45.87
N GLN A 23 -43.41 13.28 -45.50
CA GLN A 23 -44.14 12.37 -46.39
C GLN A 23 -45.53 12.92 -46.74
N LEU A 24 -46.16 13.65 -45.83
CA LEU A 24 -47.43 14.34 -46.03
C LEU A 24 -47.28 15.68 -46.79
N GLY A 25 -46.07 16.05 -47.20
CA GLY A 25 -45.81 17.25 -48.02
C GLY A 25 -45.72 18.56 -47.24
N PHE A 26 -45.56 18.50 -45.92
CA PHE A 26 -45.39 19.68 -45.07
C PHE A 26 -43.90 20.00 -44.83
N HIS A 27 -43.58 21.29 -44.82
CA HIS A 27 -42.28 21.81 -44.44
C HIS A 27 -42.26 22.11 -42.94
N LEU A 28 -41.59 21.25 -42.18
CA LEU A 28 -41.43 21.43 -40.74
C LEU A 28 -40.33 22.46 -40.44
N ILE A 29 -40.68 23.51 -39.70
CA ILE A 29 -39.75 24.48 -39.11
C ILE A 29 -39.70 24.18 -37.60
N SER A 30 -38.59 23.63 -37.14
CA SER A 30 -38.37 23.23 -35.75
C SER A 30 -37.00 23.71 -35.29
N ARG A 31 -36.90 24.15 -34.04
CA ARG A 31 -35.62 24.44 -33.39
C ARG A 31 -35.10 23.10 -32.89
N PHE A 32 -34.20 22.44 -33.64
CA PHE A 32 -33.60 21.19 -33.19
C PHE A 32 -32.95 21.41 -31.82
N ARG A 33 -33.51 20.77 -30.79
CA ARG A 33 -32.82 20.61 -29.51
C ARG A 33 -31.80 19.51 -29.74
N ASP A 34 -30.54 19.81 -29.45
CA ASP A 34 -29.47 18.83 -29.57
C ASP A 34 -29.67 17.75 -28.49
N ASP A 35 -30.19 16.59 -28.89
CA ASP A 35 -30.42 15.45 -27.99
C ASP A 35 -29.11 15.00 -27.31
N ALA A 36 -27.95 15.37 -27.86
CA ALA A 36 -26.65 15.17 -27.24
C ALA A 36 -26.62 15.65 -25.77
N VAL A 37 -27.31 16.76 -25.44
CA VAL A 37 -27.38 17.31 -24.07
C VAL A 37 -28.10 16.38 -23.08
N LEU A 38 -28.98 15.48 -23.54
CA LEU A 38 -29.61 14.43 -22.71
C LEU A 38 -28.80 13.12 -22.71
N PHE A 39 -28.00 12.85 -23.76
CA PHE A 39 -27.09 11.69 -23.82
C PHE A 39 -25.86 11.87 -22.93
N TYR A 40 -25.25 13.05 -22.87
CA TYR A 40 -24.10 13.32 -22.01
C TYR A 40 -24.35 12.98 -20.52
N PRO A 41 -25.42 13.47 -19.86
CA PRO A 41 -25.68 13.10 -18.47
C PRO A 41 -25.94 11.60 -18.34
N ARG A 42 -26.63 10.94 -19.29
CA ARG A 42 -26.86 9.50 -19.25
C ARG A 42 -25.57 8.68 -19.36
N ILE A 43 -24.65 9.09 -20.24
CA ILE A 43 -23.34 8.44 -20.40
C ILE A 43 -22.48 8.68 -19.16
N ILE A 44 -22.51 9.90 -18.60
CA ILE A 44 -21.81 10.21 -17.35
C ILE A 44 -22.36 9.39 -16.19
N TYR A 45 -23.69 9.31 -16.01
CA TYR A 45 -24.32 8.50 -14.97
C TYR A 45 -24.05 7.01 -15.16
N ALA A 46 -24.13 6.49 -16.39
CA ALA A 46 -23.79 5.11 -16.68
C ALA A 46 -22.31 4.82 -16.36
N GLY A 47 -21.40 5.72 -16.75
CA GLY A 47 -19.98 5.63 -16.42
C GLY A 47 -19.74 5.63 -14.91
N LEU A 48 -20.36 6.55 -14.17
CA LEU A 48 -20.27 6.61 -12.71
C LEU A 48 -20.78 5.33 -12.04
N ILE A 49 -21.93 4.80 -12.47
CA ILE A 49 -22.49 3.56 -11.95
C ILE A 49 -21.50 2.40 -12.20
N VAL A 50 -20.97 2.29 -13.41
CA VAL A 50 -19.99 1.25 -13.75
C VAL A 50 -18.74 1.40 -12.89
N SER A 51 -18.19 2.61 -12.74
CA SER A 51 -17.03 2.86 -11.90
C SER A 51 -17.28 2.46 -10.44
N VAL A 52 -18.43 2.83 -9.87
CA VAL A 52 -18.80 2.46 -8.49
C VAL A 52 -18.92 0.95 -8.33
N VAL A 53 -19.55 0.26 -9.29
CA VAL A 53 -19.68 -1.21 -9.28
C VAL A 53 -18.30 -1.87 -9.33
N VAL A 54 -17.41 -1.40 -10.22
CA VAL A 54 -16.06 -1.93 -10.36
C VAL A 54 -15.25 -1.71 -9.07
N ILE A 55 -15.28 -0.49 -8.52
CA ILE A 55 -14.57 -0.18 -7.26
C ILE A 55 -15.10 -1.06 -6.12
N THR A 56 -16.42 -1.19 -6.00
CA THR A 56 -17.03 -2.03 -4.96
C THR A 56 -16.63 -3.48 -5.10
N ALA A 57 -16.62 -4.03 -6.33
CA ALA A 57 -16.16 -5.38 -6.60
C ALA A 57 -14.67 -5.57 -6.28
N MET A 58 -13.82 -4.60 -6.63
CA MET A 58 -12.38 -4.63 -6.32
C MET A 58 -12.13 -4.59 -4.81
N VAL A 59 -12.79 -3.69 -4.09
CA VAL A 59 -12.67 -3.58 -2.63
C VAL A 59 -13.21 -4.84 -1.95
N GLY A 60 -14.35 -5.36 -2.39
CA GLY A 60 -14.91 -6.62 -1.89
C GLY A 60 -14.01 -7.83 -2.15
N GLY A 61 -13.46 -7.94 -3.36
CA GLY A 61 -12.50 -8.98 -3.72
C GLY A 61 -11.21 -8.89 -2.91
N TYR A 62 -10.67 -7.67 -2.74
CA TYR A 62 -9.48 -7.42 -1.96
C TYR A 62 -9.67 -7.74 -0.47
N THR A 63 -10.75 -7.27 0.14
CA THR A 63 -11.06 -7.57 1.54
C THR A 63 -11.23 -9.07 1.75
N THR A 64 -11.95 -9.75 0.86
CA THR A 64 -12.09 -11.21 0.87
C THR A 64 -10.71 -11.89 0.78
N TRP A 65 -9.87 -11.50 -0.19
CA TRP A 65 -8.51 -12.03 -0.35
C TRP A 65 -7.69 -11.94 0.93
N ASN A 66 -7.74 -10.82 1.65
CA ASN A 66 -6.98 -10.65 2.90
C ASN A 66 -7.53 -11.47 4.09
N THR A 67 -8.71 -12.08 3.96
CA THR A 67 -9.35 -12.86 5.03
C THR A 67 -9.39 -14.36 4.76
N LEU A 68 -9.14 -14.78 3.52
CA LEU A 68 -9.11 -16.20 3.15
C LEU A 68 -7.88 -16.90 3.72
N ASN A 69 -7.97 -18.24 3.78
CA ASN A 69 -6.84 -19.09 4.16
C ASN A 69 -5.63 -18.76 3.26
N PRO A 70 -4.41 -18.54 3.83
CA PRO A 70 -3.21 -18.22 3.07
C PRO A 70 -2.90 -19.18 1.93
N VAL A 71 -3.28 -20.46 2.04
CA VAL A 71 -3.12 -21.45 0.96
C VAL A 71 -3.87 -21.09 -0.31
N ASN A 72 -4.93 -20.28 -0.22
CA ASN A 72 -5.70 -19.82 -1.37
C ASN A 72 -5.32 -18.41 -1.81
N THR A 73 -4.35 -17.77 -1.13
CA THR A 73 -4.00 -16.36 -1.34
C THR A 73 -2.49 -16.16 -1.36
N CYS A 74 -1.88 -15.66 -0.29
CA CYS A 74 -0.46 -15.28 -0.24
C CYS A 74 0.48 -16.46 -0.51
N ALA A 75 0.14 -17.68 -0.05
CA ALA A 75 0.99 -18.85 -0.22
C ALA A 75 0.93 -19.46 -1.63
N GLN A 76 0.13 -18.90 -2.54
CA GLN A 76 0.19 -19.23 -3.96
C GLN A 76 1.43 -18.63 -4.65
N CYS A 77 2.03 -17.60 -4.05
CA CYS A 77 3.31 -17.05 -4.52
C CYS A 77 4.46 -17.97 -4.09
N HIS A 78 5.33 -18.35 -5.03
CA HIS A 78 6.43 -19.26 -4.73
C HIS A 78 7.50 -18.63 -3.83
N GLU A 79 7.58 -17.30 -3.80
CA GLU A 79 8.45 -16.51 -2.93
C GLU A 79 7.99 -16.55 -1.47
N VAL A 80 6.68 -16.64 -1.25
CA VAL A 80 6.06 -16.61 0.08
C VAL A 80 5.86 -18.01 0.64
N SER A 81 5.78 -19.02 -0.22
CA SER A 81 5.55 -20.42 0.15
C SER A 81 6.52 -20.94 1.24
N PRO A 82 7.85 -20.69 1.17
CA PRO A 82 8.77 -21.10 2.25
C PRO A 82 8.45 -20.45 3.59
N SER A 83 8.14 -19.15 3.60
CA SER A 83 7.76 -18.40 4.80
C SER A 83 6.45 -18.92 5.40
N HIS A 84 5.48 -19.24 4.55
CA HIS A 84 4.23 -19.90 4.97
C HIS A 84 4.49 -21.30 5.56
N ALA A 85 5.39 -22.09 4.99
CA ALA A 85 5.74 -23.40 5.51
C ALA A 85 6.33 -23.31 6.94
N THR A 86 7.18 -22.32 7.21
CA THR A 86 7.69 -22.04 8.55
C THR A 86 6.59 -21.54 9.49
N TRP A 87 5.77 -20.59 9.04
CA TRP A 87 4.68 -20.03 9.83
C TRP A 87 3.63 -21.08 10.23
N SER A 88 3.26 -21.98 9.31
CA SER A 88 2.24 -23.01 9.55
C SER A 88 2.66 -24.07 10.58
N GLN A 89 3.96 -24.14 10.90
CA GLN A 89 4.51 -25.00 11.95
C GLN A 89 4.78 -24.24 13.26
N SER A 90 4.54 -22.93 13.30
CA SER A 90 4.79 -22.08 14.47
C SER A 90 3.60 -22.04 15.43
N ALA A 91 3.80 -21.48 16.63
CA ALA A 91 2.72 -21.18 17.56
C ALA A 91 1.66 -20.20 16.97
N HIS A 92 2.04 -19.44 15.92
CA HIS A 92 1.18 -18.47 15.25
C HIS A 92 0.46 -19.03 14.02
N ALA A 93 0.46 -20.35 13.79
CA ALA A 93 -0.17 -20.99 12.62
C ALA A 93 -1.68 -20.75 12.45
N LYS A 94 -2.34 -20.12 13.44
CA LYS A 94 -3.76 -19.72 13.39
C LYS A 94 -3.98 -18.20 13.35
N VAL A 95 -2.90 -17.41 13.34
CA VAL A 95 -2.94 -15.94 13.25
C VAL A 95 -2.79 -15.53 11.78
N ARG A 96 -3.62 -14.62 11.28
CA ARG A 96 -3.57 -14.28 9.84
C ARG A 96 -2.29 -13.53 9.52
N CYS A 97 -1.71 -13.76 8.35
CA CYS A 97 -0.48 -13.07 7.91
C CYS A 97 -0.60 -11.54 8.02
N ILE A 98 -1.78 -10.99 7.70
CA ILE A 98 -2.05 -9.54 7.73
C ILE A 98 -2.09 -8.95 9.16
N ASP A 99 -2.30 -9.79 10.17
CA ASP A 99 -2.33 -9.32 11.57
C ASP A 99 -0.92 -8.86 11.97
N CYS A 100 0.13 -9.53 11.46
CA CYS A 100 1.54 -9.13 11.63
C CYS A 100 2.09 -8.26 10.48
N HIS A 101 1.79 -8.56 9.21
CA HIS A 101 2.40 -7.85 8.07
C HIS A 101 1.56 -6.67 7.55
N GLY A 102 0.32 -6.52 8.01
CA GLY A 102 -0.62 -5.56 7.42
C GLY A 102 -1.05 -5.93 6.01
N THR A 103 -1.63 -4.96 5.33
CA THR A 103 -2.20 -5.07 3.98
C THR A 103 -1.59 -4.00 3.08
N ALA A 104 -1.88 -4.04 1.77
CA ALA A 104 -1.50 -2.98 0.83
C ALA A 104 -2.02 -1.60 1.23
N LEU A 105 -3.01 -1.53 2.13
CA LEU A 105 -3.66 -0.28 2.54
C LEU A 105 -3.32 0.10 3.99
N SER A 106 -2.46 -0.67 4.68
CA SER A 106 -2.18 -0.44 6.11
C SER A 106 -1.54 0.93 6.40
N HIS A 107 -0.65 1.42 5.55
CA HIS A 107 -0.03 2.75 5.67
C HIS A 107 -0.34 3.63 4.43
N GLY A 108 -1.53 3.47 3.85
CA GLY A 108 -1.98 4.25 2.71
C GLY A 108 -1.08 4.10 1.47
N ALA A 109 -0.65 5.23 0.91
CA ALA A 109 0.12 5.26 -0.34
C ALA A 109 1.47 4.52 -0.23
N TYR A 110 2.09 4.49 0.96
CA TYR A 110 3.37 3.82 1.17
C TYR A 110 3.26 2.30 0.98
N SER A 111 2.37 1.64 1.74
CA SER A 111 2.16 0.19 1.63
C SER A 111 1.64 -0.21 0.25
N LEU A 112 0.85 0.66 -0.40
CA LEU A 112 0.36 0.39 -1.74
C LEU A 112 1.51 0.44 -2.75
N HIS A 113 2.34 1.49 -2.68
CA HIS A 113 3.52 1.63 -3.54
C HIS A 113 4.46 0.43 -3.37
N GLU A 114 4.77 0.05 -2.12
CA GLU A 114 5.61 -1.10 -1.81
C GLU A 114 5.12 -2.39 -2.46
N LYS A 115 3.83 -2.74 -2.29
CA LYS A 115 3.27 -3.97 -2.87
C LYS A 115 3.19 -3.91 -4.40
N THR A 116 2.94 -2.74 -4.98
CA THR A 116 2.99 -2.58 -6.45
C THR A 116 4.41 -2.73 -6.98
N THR A 117 5.41 -2.20 -6.27
CA THR A 117 6.82 -2.34 -6.61
C THR A 117 7.26 -3.79 -6.51
N MET A 118 6.85 -4.52 -5.46
CA MET A 118 7.11 -5.95 -5.33
C MET A 118 6.60 -6.73 -6.54
N MET A 119 5.34 -6.53 -6.93
CA MET A 119 4.75 -7.18 -8.11
C MET A 119 5.49 -6.82 -9.40
N TRP A 120 5.86 -5.55 -9.57
CA TRP A 120 6.64 -5.10 -10.71
C TRP A 120 8.02 -5.78 -10.76
N THR A 121 8.76 -5.77 -9.65
CA THR A 121 10.09 -6.36 -9.56
C THR A 121 10.08 -7.88 -9.74
N HIS A 122 9.01 -8.56 -9.37
CA HIS A 122 8.83 -9.98 -9.66
C HIS A 122 8.85 -10.27 -11.17
N PHE A 123 8.20 -9.41 -11.98
CA PHE A 123 8.14 -9.61 -13.44
C PHE A 123 9.33 -9.03 -14.21
N THR A 124 9.97 -7.99 -13.69
CA THR A 124 11.01 -7.26 -14.44
C THR A 124 12.42 -7.42 -13.88
N GLY A 125 12.57 -7.91 -12.65
CA GLY A 125 13.84 -7.94 -11.93
C GLY A 125 14.47 -9.33 -11.86
N ASP A 126 15.79 -9.37 -11.72
CA ASP A 126 16.53 -10.56 -11.27
C ASP A 126 16.71 -10.47 -9.75
N LYS A 127 15.67 -10.85 -9.01
CA LYS A 127 15.67 -10.90 -7.54
C LYS A 127 15.64 -12.35 -7.10
N ARG A 128 16.57 -12.70 -6.19
CA ARG A 128 16.64 -14.03 -5.58
C ARG A 128 15.79 -14.06 -4.32
N ASN A 129 15.37 -15.25 -3.91
CA ASN A 129 14.68 -15.43 -2.61
C ASN A 129 15.52 -14.90 -1.42
N SER A 130 16.86 -14.93 -1.51
CA SER A 130 17.75 -14.36 -0.49
C SER A 130 17.64 -12.84 -0.35
N ASP A 131 17.09 -12.16 -1.35
CA ASP A 131 16.91 -10.72 -1.36
C ASP A 131 15.58 -10.31 -0.72
N ILE A 132 14.72 -11.28 -0.43
CA ILE A 132 13.40 -11.07 0.17
C ILE A 132 13.59 -11.00 1.68
N ARG A 133 13.78 -9.79 2.18
CA ARG A 133 13.85 -9.47 3.61
C ARG A 133 12.93 -8.30 3.92
N LEU A 134 12.49 -8.23 5.18
CA LEU A 134 11.83 -7.02 5.68
C LEU A 134 12.87 -5.90 5.78
N THR A 135 12.46 -4.70 5.39
CA THR A 135 13.17 -3.45 5.71
C THR A 135 13.05 -3.17 7.21
N GLU A 136 13.91 -2.30 7.73
CA GLU A 136 13.85 -1.87 9.14
C GLU A 136 12.45 -1.35 9.51
N ALA A 137 11.88 -0.50 8.66
CA ALA A 137 10.55 0.07 8.88
C ALA A 137 9.46 -1.01 8.99
N GLN A 138 9.49 -2.00 8.09
CA GLN A 138 8.53 -3.11 8.13
C GLN A 138 8.71 -4.00 9.36
N MET A 139 9.96 -4.21 9.80
CA MET A 139 10.23 -4.95 11.03
C MET A 139 9.65 -4.21 12.24
N LEU A 140 9.86 -2.89 12.34
CA LEU A 140 9.29 -2.06 13.40
C LEU A 140 7.75 -2.12 13.41
N ASP A 141 7.11 -2.08 12.23
CA ASP A 141 5.65 -2.25 12.12
C ASP A 141 5.19 -3.63 12.62
N VAL A 142 5.92 -4.70 12.28
CA VAL A 142 5.63 -6.07 12.74
C VAL A 142 5.78 -6.19 14.25
N VAL A 143 6.88 -5.66 14.83
CA VAL A 143 7.13 -5.70 16.28
C VAL A 143 6.05 -4.90 17.03
N ALA A 144 5.65 -3.74 16.52
CA ALA A 144 4.57 -2.96 17.11
C ALA A 144 3.24 -3.73 17.13
N LYS A 145 2.98 -4.57 16.13
CA LYS A 145 1.78 -5.43 16.08
C LYS A 145 1.82 -6.58 17.07
N CYS A 146 3.00 -7.06 17.49
CA CYS A 146 3.09 -8.05 18.57
C CYS A 146 2.36 -7.56 19.84
N ALA A 147 2.54 -6.27 20.18
CA ALA A 147 1.90 -5.64 21.34
C ALA A 147 0.36 -5.61 21.28
N SER A 148 -0.24 -5.81 20.11
CA SER A 148 -1.71 -5.88 19.99
C SER A 148 -2.32 -7.10 20.68
N CYS A 149 -1.54 -8.18 20.82
CA CYS A 149 -1.93 -9.42 21.51
C CYS A 149 -1.06 -9.72 22.74
N HIS A 150 0.18 -9.23 22.76
CA HIS A 150 1.20 -9.50 23.79
C HIS A 150 1.60 -8.23 24.54
N GLN A 151 0.64 -7.60 25.22
CA GLN A 151 0.90 -6.33 25.91
C GLN A 151 1.90 -6.48 27.05
N ALA A 152 1.79 -7.57 27.83
CA ALA A 152 2.64 -7.81 29.00
C ALA A 152 4.08 -8.13 28.58
N GLU A 153 4.26 -8.98 27.56
CA GLU A 153 5.58 -9.31 27.04
C GLU A 153 6.22 -8.09 26.38
N HIS A 154 5.45 -7.28 25.64
CA HIS A 154 5.95 -6.03 25.07
C HIS A 154 6.38 -5.04 26.17
N ALA A 155 5.59 -4.88 27.24
CA ALA A 155 5.99 -4.03 28.37
C ALA A 155 7.30 -4.52 29.00
N GLY A 156 7.43 -5.83 29.24
CA GLY A 156 8.67 -6.41 29.75
C GLY A 156 9.85 -6.25 28.79
N TRP A 157 9.62 -6.32 27.48
CA TRP A 157 10.65 -6.05 26.46
C TRP A 157 11.13 -4.61 26.53
N MET A 158 10.20 -3.65 26.61
CA MET A 158 10.50 -2.21 26.70
C MET A 158 11.25 -1.82 27.98
N GLU A 159 11.07 -2.58 29.06
CA GLU A 159 11.82 -2.41 30.31
C GLU A 159 13.18 -3.12 30.30
N SER A 160 13.42 -4.01 29.34
CA SER A 160 14.66 -4.75 29.22
C SER A 160 15.70 -4.02 28.36
N GLY A 161 16.97 -4.45 28.48
CA GLY A 161 18.04 -3.94 27.61
C GLY A 161 17.87 -4.27 26.12
N HIS A 162 16.89 -5.09 25.74
CA HIS A 162 16.60 -5.40 24.34
C HIS A 162 15.80 -4.29 23.63
N ALA A 163 15.22 -3.34 24.37
CA ALA A 163 14.64 -2.13 23.80
C ALA A 163 15.66 -1.00 23.61
N ALA A 164 16.95 -1.27 23.85
CA ALA A 164 18.02 -0.30 23.69
C ALA A 164 18.07 0.21 22.24
N THR A 165 18.16 1.53 22.13
CA THR A 165 18.22 2.23 20.85
C THR A 165 19.64 2.27 20.31
N TYR A 166 19.81 2.65 19.04
CA TYR A 166 21.14 2.94 18.50
C TYR A 166 21.87 4.01 19.33
N GLN A 167 21.15 4.99 19.87
CA GLN A 167 21.74 5.98 20.76
C GLN A 167 22.24 5.36 22.07
N ASP A 168 21.45 4.48 22.70
CA ASP A 168 21.84 3.84 23.97
C ASP A 168 23.09 2.98 23.80
N ILE A 169 23.18 2.25 22.68
CA ILE A 169 24.30 1.33 22.41
C ILE A 169 25.54 2.07 21.90
N PHE A 170 25.39 2.94 20.89
CA PHE A 170 26.53 3.51 20.18
C PHE A 170 26.92 4.91 20.64
N MET A 171 26.10 5.58 21.46
CA MET A 171 26.37 6.95 21.91
C MET A 171 26.56 7.07 23.42
N ASP A 172 26.62 5.95 24.16
CA ASP A 172 26.98 5.97 25.57
C ASP A 172 28.38 6.59 25.78
N LYS A 173 28.48 7.52 26.74
CA LYS A 173 29.68 8.32 26.93
C LYS A 173 30.86 7.50 27.45
N GLU A 174 30.59 6.56 28.34
CA GLU A 174 31.64 5.75 28.96
C GLU A 174 32.06 4.63 28.00
N HIS A 175 31.10 3.94 27.38
CA HIS A 175 31.38 2.82 26.48
C HIS A 175 32.18 3.25 25.24
N LYS A 176 31.80 4.36 24.59
CA LYS A 176 32.54 4.87 23.42
C LYS A 176 34.00 5.18 23.70
N ARG A 177 34.36 5.52 24.94
CA ARG A 177 35.75 5.78 25.34
C ARG A 177 36.52 4.51 25.66
N MET A 178 35.82 3.41 25.95
CA MET A 178 36.42 2.11 26.23
C MET A 178 36.63 1.29 24.96
N GLU A 179 35.64 1.28 24.06
CA GLU A 179 35.66 0.47 22.85
C GLU A 179 35.10 1.28 21.67
N LYS A 180 35.82 1.25 20.54
CA LYS A 180 35.36 1.85 19.30
C LYS A 180 34.35 0.91 18.64
N PRO A 181 33.12 1.34 18.32
CA PRO A 181 32.18 0.50 17.59
C PRO A 181 32.82 -0.06 16.31
N TYR A 182 32.59 -1.35 16.06
CA TYR A 182 33.09 -2.05 14.89
C TYR A 182 32.03 -3.02 14.35
N ALA A 183 32.31 -3.62 13.18
CA ALA A 183 31.31 -4.37 12.42
C ALA A 183 30.63 -5.51 13.21
N ASP A 184 31.31 -6.15 14.17
CA ASP A 184 30.68 -7.24 14.93
C ASP A 184 29.66 -6.75 15.95
N CYS A 185 29.81 -5.55 16.52
CA CYS A 185 28.77 -4.93 17.33
C CYS A 185 27.46 -4.83 16.54
N PHE A 186 27.59 -4.52 15.25
CA PHE A 186 26.49 -4.33 14.31
C PHE A 186 25.79 -5.62 13.87
N ARG A 187 26.44 -6.78 14.04
CA ARG A 187 25.82 -8.08 13.71
C ARG A 187 24.57 -8.34 14.54
N CYS A 188 24.57 -7.85 15.77
CA CYS A 188 23.41 -7.87 16.65
C CYS A 188 22.73 -6.49 16.65
N HIS A 189 23.45 -5.44 17.06
CA HIS A 189 22.91 -4.09 17.28
C HIS A 189 22.71 -3.26 15.99
N GLY A 190 22.58 -3.93 14.86
CA GLY A 190 22.23 -3.35 13.56
C GLY A 190 21.47 -4.36 12.70
N MET A 191 20.90 -5.40 13.31
CA MET A 191 20.35 -6.58 12.62
C MET A 191 19.29 -6.23 11.56
N PHE A 192 18.55 -5.13 11.75
CA PHE A 192 17.51 -4.70 10.83
C PHE A 192 17.84 -3.42 10.06
N TYR A 193 18.96 -2.79 10.36
CA TYR A 193 19.41 -1.60 9.66
C TYR A 193 19.72 -1.95 8.18
N GLU A 194 19.35 -1.06 7.26
CA GLU A 194 19.48 -1.36 5.82
C GLU A 194 20.89 -1.14 5.26
N GLY A 195 21.82 -0.64 6.08
CA GLY A 195 23.22 -0.43 5.74
C GLY A 195 24.17 -1.10 6.72
N ASP A 196 25.35 -0.50 6.91
CA ASP A 196 26.36 -0.89 7.88
C ASP A 196 26.64 0.22 8.91
N LEU A 197 27.54 -0.08 9.86
CA LEU A 197 27.96 0.83 10.91
C LEU A 197 28.42 2.21 10.39
N HIS A 198 29.16 2.25 9.28
CA HIS A 198 29.69 3.49 8.72
C HIS A 198 28.60 4.32 8.01
N THR A 199 27.57 3.66 7.50
CA THR A 199 26.38 4.34 6.97
C THR A 199 25.42 4.80 8.06
N LEU A 200 25.41 4.18 9.25
CA LEU A 200 24.65 4.67 10.40
C LEU A 200 25.34 5.87 11.06
N MET A 201 26.65 5.77 11.32
CA MET A 201 27.36 6.76 12.13
C MET A 201 28.77 7.08 11.62
N SER A 202 29.21 8.31 11.93
CA SER A 202 30.59 8.72 11.77
C SER A 202 31.43 8.26 12.96
N LEU A 203 32.57 7.65 12.65
CA LEU A 203 33.58 7.19 13.59
C LEU A 203 34.94 7.88 13.33
N GLU A 204 34.89 9.07 12.75
CA GLU A 204 36.05 9.92 12.49
C GLU A 204 36.43 10.72 13.74
N GLY A 205 37.73 10.92 13.97
CA GLY A 205 38.23 11.62 15.15
C GLY A 205 38.17 10.80 16.43
N GLU A 206 38.09 11.48 17.57
CA GLU A 206 38.08 10.89 18.90
C GLU A 206 36.65 10.47 19.31
N ALA A 207 36.51 9.66 20.36
CA ALA A 207 35.23 9.12 20.82
C ALA A 207 34.12 10.18 21.03
N ASP A 208 34.51 11.39 21.41
CA ASP A 208 33.60 12.52 21.64
C ASP A 208 33.10 13.17 20.33
N ASP A 209 33.77 12.95 19.20
CA ASP A 209 33.39 13.47 17.86
C ASP A 209 32.42 12.54 17.10
N TRP A 210 32.37 11.26 17.50
CA TRP A 210 31.54 10.25 16.85
C TRP A 210 30.05 10.54 17.04
N HIS A 211 29.27 10.37 15.97
CA HIS A 211 27.84 10.67 15.95
C HIS A 211 27.08 9.88 14.89
N ILE A 212 25.81 9.59 15.17
CA ILE A 212 24.86 9.03 14.19
C ILE A 212 24.55 10.10 13.13
N HIS A 213 24.67 9.74 11.84
CA HIS A 213 24.50 10.68 10.73
C HIS A 213 23.08 11.24 10.66
N ASP A 214 22.09 10.35 10.69
CA ASP A 214 20.67 10.71 10.71
C ASP A 214 20.12 10.66 12.14
N LYS A 215 19.82 11.82 12.71
CA LYS A 215 19.28 11.92 14.07
C LYS A 215 17.93 11.21 14.24
N THR A 216 17.19 10.95 13.17
CA THR A 216 15.92 10.20 13.23
C THR A 216 16.13 8.69 13.42
N GLN A 217 17.35 8.20 13.17
CA GLN A 217 17.75 6.82 13.45
C GLN A 217 18.10 6.63 14.92
N ALA A 218 18.69 7.63 15.58
CA ALA A 218 19.15 7.54 16.96
C ALA A 218 18.16 6.89 17.96
N PRO A 219 16.85 7.23 17.97
CA PRO A 219 15.89 6.63 18.90
C PRO A 219 15.32 5.28 18.44
N ARG A 220 15.76 4.72 17.30
CA ARG A 220 15.25 3.42 16.83
C ARG A 220 15.88 2.26 17.61
N PRO A 221 15.12 1.17 17.85
CA PRO A 221 15.64 -0.05 18.45
C PRO A 221 16.85 -0.57 17.68
N SER A 222 17.87 -1.02 18.42
CA SER A 222 19.09 -1.59 17.82
C SER A 222 18.97 -3.08 17.47
N ILE A 223 17.92 -3.76 17.98
CA ILE A 223 17.65 -5.19 17.78
C ILE A 223 16.16 -5.50 17.66
#